data_AF-W1EZX0-F1
#
_entry.id   AF-W1EZX0-F1
#
_cell.length_a   1.000
_cell.length_b   1.000
_cell.length_c   1.000
_cell.angle_alpha   90.00
_cell.angle_beta   90.00
_cell.angle_gamma   90.00
#
_symmetry.space_group_name_H-M   'P 1'
#
loop_
_entity.id
_entity.type
_entity.pdbx_description
1 polymer ?
#
loop_
_entity_poly.entity_id
_entity_poly.type
_entity_poly.pdbx_seq_one_letter_code
_entity_poly.pdbx_strand_id
1 'polypeptide(L)'
;MFQDNPLLAQLKQQLHSQTPRAEGVVKATEKRLWLPGSRRAKKSYFIPPPQMKKVMHGDRIIAVIHSEKERESAEPEELVEPFLTRFVGKVQGKNDRLAIVPDHPLLKDAIPCRAARGLNHEFKEGDWAVAEMRRHPLKGDRSFYAELTQYITFGDDHFVPWWVTLARHNLEKKHQTASLPKCSMKVWFVKI
;
A
#
# COMPACT_ATOMS: atom_id res chain seq x y z
N MET A 1 37.97 -5.23 11.88
CA MET A 1 38.06 -5.06 10.42
C MET A 1 37.91 -6.44 9.79
N PHE A 2 36.75 -6.75 9.20
CA PHE A 2 36.43 -8.01 8.49
C PHE A 2 36.44 -7.78 6.96
N GLN A 3 37.37 -6.93 6.52
CA GLN A 3 37.39 -6.42 5.17
C GLN A 3 38.36 -7.30 4.37
N ASP A 4 37.79 -7.92 3.33
CA ASP A 4 38.52 -8.35 2.13
C ASP A 4 39.23 -9.71 2.18
N ASN A 5 38.51 -10.77 2.56
CA ASN A 5 38.86 -12.13 2.13
C ASN A 5 37.85 -12.62 1.05
N PRO A 6 38.28 -12.81 -0.22
CA PRO A 6 37.38 -13.20 -1.32
C PRO A 6 36.71 -14.57 -1.10
N LEU A 7 37.35 -15.48 -0.35
CA LEU A 7 36.77 -16.79 0.02
C LEU A 7 35.56 -16.67 0.95
N LEU A 8 35.54 -15.68 1.85
CA LEU A 8 34.41 -15.44 2.74
C LEU A 8 33.20 -14.87 2.00
N ALA A 9 33.43 -14.06 0.97
CA ALA A 9 32.36 -13.56 0.10
C ALA A 9 31.72 -14.71 -0.70
N GLN A 10 32.55 -15.62 -1.24
CA GLN A 10 32.07 -16.83 -1.92
C GLN A 10 31.28 -17.75 -0.97
N LEU A 11 31.77 -18.00 0.24
CA LEU A 11 31.05 -18.81 1.24
C LEU A 11 29.73 -18.17 1.65
N LYS A 12 29.69 -16.85 1.82
CA LYS A 12 28.43 -16.13 2.07
C LYS A 12 27.47 -16.30 0.90
N GLN A 13 27.91 -16.13 -0.35
CA GLN A 13 27.06 -16.32 -1.53
C GLN A 13 26.52 -17.75 -1.62
N GLN A 14 27.36 -18.76 -1.36
CA GLN A 14 26.96 -20.17 -1.34
C GLN A 14 25.92 -20.45 -0.24
N LEU A 15 26.10 -19.91 0.97
CA LEU A 15 25.13 -20.05 2.06
C LEU A 15 23.80 -19.36 1.72
N HIS A 16 23.82 -18.16 1.13
CA HIS A 16 22.60 -17.46 0.72
C HIS A 16 21.83 -18.21 -0.37
N SER A 17 22.53 -18.96 -1.24
CA SER A 17 21.89 -19.73 -2.31
C SER A 17 21.17 -21.01 -1.83
N GLN A 18 21.53 -21.53 -0.66
CA GLN A 18 20.95 -22.76 -0.11
C GLN A 18 19.81 -22.51 0.88
N THR A 19 19.60 -21.26 1.31
CA THR A 19 18.57 -20.95 2.31
C THR A 19 17.17 -21.12 1.71
N PRO A 20 16.23 -21.81 2.39
CA PRO A 20 14.88 -21.98 1.89
C PRO A 20 14.14 -20.64 1.83
N ARG A 21 13.71 -20.26 0.63
CA ARG A 21 12.83 -19.12 0.37
C ARG A 21 11.37 -19.59 0.37
N ALA A 22 10.50 -18.79 0.97
CA ALA A 22 9.06 -19.04 0.96
C ALA A 22 8.28 -17.78 0.61
N GLU A 23 7.29 -17.94 -0.26
CA GLU A 23 6.37 -16.88 -0.67
C GLU A 23 5.13 -16.84 0.22
N GLY A 24 4.78 -15.66 0.74
CA GLY A 24 3.66 -15.51 1.65
C GLY A 24 3.00 -14.16 1.67
N VAL A 25 1.86 -14.10 2.36
CA VAL A 25 1.11 -12.88 2.64
C VAL A 25 1.29 -12.51 4.10
N VAL A 26 1.60 -11.25 4.37
CA VAL A 26 1.86 -10.77 5.73
C VAL A 26 0.55 -10.57 6.50
N LYS A 27 0.42 -11.18 7.69
CA LYS A 27 -0.71 -10.97 8.62
C LYS A 27 -0.27 -10.31 9.93
N ALA A 28 -0.48 -9.01 10.04
CA ALA A 28 0.05 -8.22 11.16
C ALA A 28 -0.64 -8.52 12.51
N THR A 29 -1.89 -8.98 12.53
CA THR A 29 -2.74 -9.11 13.72
C THR A 29 -2.16 -9.99 14.85
N GLU A 30 -1.19 -10.86 14.55
CA GLU A 30 -0.57 -11.75 15.56
C GLU A 30 0.98 -11.84 15.48
N LYS A 31 1.65 -10.93 14.76
CA LYS A 31 3.10 -11.05 14.47
C LYS A 31 3.46 -12.32 13.67
N ARG A 32 2.57 -12.80 12.80
CA ARG A 32 2.75 -14.05 12.03
C ARG A 32 2.63 -13.80 10.53
N LEU A 33 3.55 -14.37 9.75
CA LEU A 33 3.41 -14.46 8.30
C LEU A 33 2.45 -15.59 7.95
N TRP A 34 1.50 -15.32 7.06
CA TRP A 34 0.58 -16.33 6.55
C TRP A 34 0.93 -16.66 5.10
N LEU A 35 1.57 -17.79 4.88
CA LEU A 35 1.82 -18.26 3.52
C LEU A 35 0.50 -18.77 2.91
N PRO A 36 0.02 -18.23 1.76
CA PRO A 36 -1.00 -18.88 0.98
C PRO A 36 -0.38 -20.05 0.22
N GLY A 37 -0.38 -21.22 0.86
CA GLY A 37 -0.50 -22.52 0.19
C GLY A 37 0.69 -23.07 -0.59
N SER A 38 1.54 -23.83 0.09
CA SER A 38 1.98 -25.13 -0.45
C SER A 38 0.92 -26.17 -0.06
N ARG A 39 0.31 -26.82 -1.07
CA ARG A 39 -0.96 -27.60 -1.07
C ARG A 39 -1.23 -28.65 0.03
N ARG A 40 -0.43 -28.84 1.08
CA ARG A 40 -0.68 -29.84 2.15
C ARG A 40 -0.33 -29.45 3.58
N ALA A 41 0.23 -28.27 3.87
CA ALA A 41 0.55 -27.89 5.26
C ALA A 41 0.42 -26.38 5.49
N LYS A 42 -0.48 -25.98 6.41
CA LYS A 42 -0.58 -24.61 6.92
C LYS A 42 0.61 -24.34 7.86
N LYS A 43 1.77 -23.94 7.33
CA LYS A 43 2.90 -23.48 8.14
C LYS A 43 2.85 -21.95 8.28
N SER A 44 2.90 -21.46 9.51
CA SER A 44 2.96 -20.03 9.83
C SER A 44 4.37 -19.72 10.33
N TYR A 45 5.04 -18.76 9.71
CA TYR A 45 6.37 -18.34 10.12
C TYR A 45 6.29 -17.09 10.99
N PHE A 46 7.14 -17.00 12.01
CA PHE A 46 7.18 -15.85 12.89
C PHE A 46 8.07 -14.76 12.28
N ILE A 47 7.54 -13.54 12.13
CA ILE A 47 8.35 -12.40 11.69
C ILE A 47 8.77 -11.62 12.94
N PRO A 48 10.07 -11.46 13.21
CA PRO A 48 10.51 -10.72 14.37
C PRO A 48 10.15 -9.23 14.23
N PRO A 49 9.85 -8.52 15.34
CA PRO A 49 9.42 -7.12 15.32
C PRO A 49 10.32 -6.14 14.52
N PRO A 50 11.66 -6.30 14.45
CA PRO A 50 12.51 -5.46 13.60
C PRO A 50 12.18 -5.58 12.11
N GLN A 51 11.85 -6.79 11.64
CA GLN A 51 11.55 -7.06 10.24
C GLN A 51 10.10 -6.65 9.89
N MET A 52 9.18 -6.66 10.87
CA MET A 52 7.81 -6.16 10.67
C MET A 52 7.75 -4.68 10.26
N LYS A 53 8.74 -3.86 10.63
CA LYS A 53 8.79 -2.45 10.21
C LYS A 53 9.02 -2.26 8.70
N LYS A 54 9.46 -3.31 7.98
CA LYS A 54 9.75 -3.25 6.54
C LYS A 54 8.58 -3.65 5.66
N VAL A 55 7.57 -4.30 6.24
CA VAL A 55 6.44 -4.91 5.52
C VAL A 55 5.12 -4.35 6.01
N MET A 56 4.12 -4.24 5.13
CA MET A 56 2.76 -3.93 5.53
C MET A 56 1.91 -5.20 5.61
N HIS A 57 0.78 -5.10 6.30
CA HIS A 57 -0.22 -6.16 6.26
C HIS A 57 -0.79 -6.30 4.84
N GLY A 58 -0.95 -7.54 4.39
CA GLY A 58 -1.50 -7.86 3.08
C GLY A 58 -0.45 -7.93 1.96
N ASP A 59 0.78 -7.45 2.20
CA ASP A 59 1.84 -7.54 1.20
C ASP A 59 2.22 -9.00 0.94
N ARG A 60 2.45 -9.31 -0.33
CA ARG A 60 2.96 -10.60 -0.77
C ARG A 60 4.47 -10.52 -0.93
N ILE A 61 5.19 -11.28 -0.13
CA ILE A 61 6.65 -11.20 -0.01
C ILE A 61 7.29 -12.57 -0.16
N ILE A 62 8.53 -12.57 -0.61
CA ILE A 62 9.44 -13.70 -0.50
C ILE A 62 10.24 -13.48 0.79
N ALA A 63 10.19 -14.46 1.69
CA ALA A 63 10.95 -14.44 2.93
C ALA A 63 11.93 -15.61 3.00
N VAL A 64 13.11 -15.35 3.53
CA VAL A 64 14.10 -16.37 3.88
C VAL A 64 13.75 -16.93 5.25
N ILE A 65 13.70 -18.26 5.35
CA ILE A 65 13.36 -18.95 6.59
C ILE A 65 14.66 -19.32 7.33
N HIS A 66 14.79 -18.83 8.56
CA HIS A 66 15.83 -19.25 9.49
C HIS A 66 15.21 -20.07 10.63
N SER A 67 15.68 -21.31 10.75
CA SER A 67 15.29 -22.23 11.82
C SER A 67 16.25 -22.04 13.00
N GLU A 68 15.88 -21.24 14.00
CA GLU A 68 16.72 -21.06 15.19
C GLU A 68 16.07 -21.69 16.43
N LYS A 69 16.78 -22.67 17.00
CA LYS A 69 16.60 -23.33 18.31
C LYS A 69 15.25 -23.97 18.66
N GLU A 70 14.19 -23.73 17.89
CA GLU A 70 12.86 -24.42 17.88
C GLU A 70 11.78 -23.57 17.16
N ARG A 71 12.07 -22.31 16.81
CA ARG A 71 11.14 -21.42 16.10
C ARG A 71 11.62 -21.16 14.67
N GLU A 72 10.71 -21.33 13.71
CA GLU A 72 10.94 -20.93 12.33
C GLU A 72 10.68 -19.42 12.21
N SER A 73 11.74 -18.66 11.97
CA SER A 73 11.70 -17.21 11.76
C SER A 73 11.76 -16.87 10.28
N ALA A 74 11.04 -15.83 9.87
CA ALA A 74 10.99 -15.36 8.48
C ALA A 74 11.57 -13.95 8.38
N GLU A 75 12.55 -13.79 7.49
CA GLU A 75 13.11 -12.49 7.13
C GLU A 75 12.66 -12.10 5.72
N PRO A 76 11.90 -11.00 5.56
CA PRO A 76 11.50 -10.48 4.25
C PRO A 76 12.72 -10.10 3.40
N GLU A 77 12.82 -10.66 2.20
CA GLU A 77 13.86 -10.36 1.22
C GLU A 77 13.30 -9.47 0.11
N GLU A 78 12.24 -9.93 -0.56
CA GLU A 78 11.69 -9.27 -1.75
C GLU A 78 10.17 -9.08 -1.66
N LEU A 79 9.68 -7.99 -2.26
CA LEU A 79 8.26 -7.71 -2.43
C LEU A 79 7.81 -8.17 -3.81
N VAL A 80 6.84 -9.09 -3.83
CA VAL A 80 6.21 -9.57 -5.07
C VAL A 80 5.07 -8.64 -5.45
N GLU A 81 4.08 -8.49 -4.56
CA GLU A 81 2.89 -7.68 -4.79
C GLU A 81 2.63 -6.76 -3.57
N PRO A 82 2.63 -5.43 -3.76
CA PRO A 82 2.17 -4.51 -2.73
C PRO A 82 0.66 -4.60 -2.56
N PHE A 83 0.18 -4.61 -1.32
CA PHE A 83 -1.26 -4.57 -1.04
C PHE A 83 -1.86 -3.18 -1.32
N LEU A 84 -1.12 -2.12 -0.99
CA LEU A 84 -1.55 -0.74 -1.14
C LEU A 84 -0.81 -0.05 -2.28
N THR A 85 -1.53 0.25 -3.36
CA THR A 85 -1.05 1.12 -4.44
C THR A 85 -1.73 2.48 -4.36
N ARG A 86 -3.06 2.51 -4.44
CA ARG A 86 -3.92 3.68 -4.27
C ARG A 86 -4.91 3.41 -3.14
N PHE A 87 -5.00 4.29 -2.17
CA PHE A 87 -5.89 4.11 -1.03
C PHE A 87 -6.49 5.43 -0.57
N VAL A 88 -7.56 5.32 0.21
CA VAL A 88 -8.21 6.44 0.87
C VAL A 88 -7.86 6.38 2.35
N GLY A 89 -7.60 7.54 2.95
CA GLY A 89 -7.26 7.61 4.36
C GLY A 89 -7.53 8.97 4.96
N LYS A 90 -7.46 9.00 6.28
CA LYS A 90 -7.60 10.21 7.08
C LYS A 90 -6.21 10.81 7.31
N VAL A 91 -6.07 12.09 7.00
CA VAL A 91 -4.84 12.86 7.21
C VAL A 91 -4.73 13.24 8.68
N GLN A 92 -3.54 13.02 9.23
CA GLN A 92 -3.13 13.43 10.56
C GLN A 92 -1.91 14.34 10.41
N GLY A 93 -2.01 15.56 10.94
CA GLY A 93 -0.89 16.49 11.01
C GLY A 93 -0.25 16.42 12.39
N LYS A 94 1.05 16.10 12.47
CA LYS A 94 1.80 16.21 13.73
C LYS A 94 3.07 17.00 13.50
N ASN A 95 3.17 18.20 14.10
CA ASN A 95 4.34 19.08 14.07
C ASN A 95 4.92 19.28 12.65
N ASP A 96 4.13 19.87 11.76
CA ASP A 96 4.44 20.16 10.34
C ASP A 96 4.68 18.94 9.44
N ARG A 97 4.57 17.73 9.98
CA ARG A 97 4.62 16.49 9.19
C ARG A 97 3.23 15.96 8.99
N LEU A 98 2.84 15.84 7.72
CA LEU A 98 1.61 15.18 7.32
C LEU A 98 1.84 13.67 7.31
N ALA A 99 0.88 12.95 7.89
CA ALA A 99 0.77 11.51 7.80
C ALA A 99 -0.66 11.15 7.38
N ILE A 100 -0.83 10.01 6.76
CA ILE A 100 -2.14 9.48 6.39
C ILE A 100 -2.32 8.10 6.99
N VAL A 101 -3.46 7.88 7.62
CA VAL A 101 -3.88 6.57 8.11
C VAL A 101 -4.86 5.99 7.11
N PRO A 102 -4.53 4.87 6.42
CA PRO A 102 -5.45 4.21 5.51
C PRO A 102 -6.74 3.78 6.22
N ASP A 103 -7.88 3.91 5.55
CA ASP A 103 -9.15 3.41 6.06
C ASP A 103 -9.27 1.90 5.78
N HIS A 104 -8.56 1.10 6.57
CA HIS A 104 -8.67 -0.36 6.56
C HIS A 104 -8.58 -0.88 8.01
N PRO A 105 -9.46 -1.80 8.43
CA PRO A 105 -9.56 -2.21 9.84
C PRO A 105 -8.26 -2.86 10.38
N LEU A 106 -7.45 -3.42 9.49
CA LEU A 106 -6.20 -4.12 9.81
C LEU A 106 -4.95 -3.21 9.73
N LEU A 107 -5.07 -2.01 9.19
CA LEU A 107 -3.96 -1.07 9.03
C LEU A 107 -4.20 0.15 9.94
N LYS A 108 -3.44 0.24 11.02
CA LYS A 108 -3.50 1.36 11.97
C LYS A 108 -2.24 2.23 11.93
N ASP A 109 -1.32 1.93 11.02
CA ASP A 109 -0.04 2.61 10.93
C ASP A 109 -0.19 3.92 10.16
N ALA A 110 0.32 5.01 10.74
CA ALA A 110 0.36 6.32 10.12
C ALA A 110 1.54 6.38 9.13
N ILE A 111 1.24 6.58 7.84
CA ILE A 111 2.24 6.64 6.77
C ILE A 111 2.60 8.10 6.53
N PRO A 112 3.88 8.49 6.57
CA PRO A 112 4.27 9.87 6.27
C PRO A 112 3.92 10.20 4.81
N CYS A 113 3.34 11.37 4.60
CA CYS A 113 2.88 11.77 3.28
C CYS A 113 3.17 13.23 2.97
N ARG A 114 3.05 13.59 1.69
CA ARG A 114 3.12 14.96 1.21
C ARG A 114 2.07 15.18 0.14
N ALA A 115 1.57 16.41 0.05
CA ALA A 115 0.75 16.84 -1.08
C ALA A 115 1.51 16.68 -2.42
N ALA A 116 0.86 16.12 -3.44
CA ALA A 116 1.42 16.09 -4.78
C ALA A 116 1.61 17.51 -5.32
N ARG A 117 2.58 17.67 -6.23
CA ARG A 117 2.87 18.94 -6.90
C ARG A 117 1.66 19.33 -7.77
N GLY A 118 0.85 20.28 -7.31
CA GLY A 118 -0.34 20.75 -8.03
C GLY A 118 -1.62 20.85 -7.18
N LEU A 119 -1.63 20.30 -5.95
CA LEU A 119 -2.72 20.57 -5.01
C LEU A 119 -2.45 21.86 -4.24
N ASN A 120 -3.24 22.89 -4.52
CA ASN A 120 -3.25 24.16 -3.78
C ASN A 120 -4.08 24.09 -2.49
N HIS A 121 -4.35 22.89 -1.95
CA HIS A 121 -5.12 22.74 -0.72
C HIS A 121 -4.20 22.46 0.46
N GLU A 122 -4.30 23.29 1.50
CA GLU A 122 -3.65 23.05 2.79
C GLU A 122 -4.41 21.95 3.53
N PHE A 123 -3.86 20.74 3.53
CA PHE A 123 -4.42 19.62 4.28
C PHE A 123 -4.34 19.88 5.79
N LYS A 124 -5.48 19.78 6.46
CA LYS A 124 -5.62 19.89 7.92
C LYS A 124 -5.77 18.52 8.55
N GLU A 125 -5.57 18.48 9.86
CA GLU A 125 -5.86 17.27 10.63
C GLU A 125 -7.36 16.95 10.53
N GLY A 126 -7.68 15.71 10.15
CA GLY A 126 -9.06 15.27 10.03
C GLY A 126 -9.54 15.08 8.59
N ASP A 127 -8.82 15.63 7.62
CA ASP A 127 -9.22 15.61 6.22
C ASP A 127 -9.12 14.22 5.60
N TRP A 128 -10.03 13.94 4.67
CA TRP A 128 -10.01 12.73 3.86
C TRP A 128 -9.32 13.00 2.53
N ALA A 129 -8.35 12.16 2.20
CA ALA A 129 -7.59 12.27 0.96
C ALA A 129 -7.40 10.89 0.32
N VAL A 130 -7.25 10.92 -1.01
CA VAL A 130 -6.71 9.80 -1.78
C VAL A 130 -5.20 9.95 -1.80
N ALA A 131 -4.51 8.86 -1.51
CA ALA A 131 -3.06 8.78 -1.54
C ALA A 131 -2.59 7.61 -2.41
N GLU A 132 -1.40 7.79 -2.98
CA GLU A 132 -0.68 6.76 -3.71
C GLU A 132 0.63 6.42 -2.98
N MET A 133 0.91 5.12 -2.88
CA MET A 133 2.17 4.65 -2.32
C MET A 133 3.30 4.85 -3.34
N ARG A 134 4.33 5.59 -2.95
CA ARG A 134 5.51 5.85 -3.81
C ARG A 134 6.73 5.07 -3.37
N ARG A 135 6.96 4.96 -2.06
CA ARG A 135 8.16 4.30 -1.50
C ARG A 135 7.80 3.13 -0.63
N HIS A 136 8.60 2.07 -0.75
CA HIS A 136 8.41 0.84 0.00
C HIS A 136 9.76 0.31 0.51
N PRO A 137 9.91 -0.02 1.81
CA PRO A 137 11.19 -0.45 2.38
C PRO A 137 11.82 -1.66 1.69
N LEU A 138 11.01 -2.64 1.28
CA LEU A 138 11.49 -3.80 0.51
C LEU A 138 12.02 -3.48 -0.90
N LYS A 139 11.80 -2.27 -1.42
CA LYS A 139 12.41 -1.81 -2.68
C LYS A 139 13.76 -1.09 -2.47
N GLY A 140 14.25 -1.05 -1.23
CA GLY A 140 15.48 -0.36 -0.86
C GLY A 140 15.27 1.05 -0.28
N ASP A 141 14.03 1.49 -0.10
CA ASP A 141 13.73 2.78 0.55
C ASP A 141 13.90 2.69 2.08
N ARG A 142 14.16 3.84 2.73
CA ARG A 142 14.31 3.91 4.19
C ARG A 142 13.00 3.72 4.96
N SER A 143 11.87 4.13 4.39
CA SER A 143 10.56 4.11 5.05
C SER A 143 9.43 4.11 4.02
N PHE A 144 8.23 3.72 4.46
CA PHE A 144 7.01 3.96 3.69
C PHE A 144 6.83 5.45 3.43
N TYR A 145 6.36 5.80 2.24
CA TYR A 145 6.02 7.17 1.88
C TYR A 145 4.90 7.18 0.85
N ALA A 146 3.87 7.96 1.15
CA ALA A 146 2.73 8.15 0.28
C ALA A 146 2.65 9.60 -0.22
N GLU A 147 2.05 9.77 -1.38
CA GLU A 147 1.78 11.08 -1.97
C GLU A 147 0.28 11.29 -2.05
N LEU A 148 -0.21 12.43 -1.55
CA LEU A 148 -1.63 12.78 -1.59
C LEU A 148 -1.96 13.29 -2.99
N THR A 149 -2.82 12.59 -3.72
CA THR A 149 -3.17 12.91 -5.11
C THR A 149 -4.48 13.65 -5.23
N GLN A 150 -5.43 13.43 -4.31
CA GLN A 150 -6.73 14.07 -4.37
C GLN A 150 -7.29 14.35 -2.98
N TYR A 151 -7.84 15.54 -2.80
CA TYR A 151 -8.64 15.89 -1.63
C TYR A 151 -10.09 15.40 -1.81
N ILE A 152 -10.67 14.81 -0.76
CA ILE A 152 -12.04 14.27 -0.79
C ILE A 152 -13.00 15.22 -0.07
N THR A 153 -12.90 15.31 1.26
CA THR A 153 -13.78 16.10 2.13
C THR A 153 -13.17 16.24 3.54
N PHE A 154 -13.76 17.10 4.37
CA PHE A 154 -13.40 17.30 5.77
C PHE A 154 -13.91 16.13 6.63
N GLY A 155 -13.28 15.87 7.76
CA GLY A 155 -13.63 14.77 8.66
C GLY A 155 -15.05 14.83 9.24
N ASP A 156 -15.63 16.03 9.33
CA ASP A 156 -16.92 16.29 9.99
C ASP A 156 -18.12 16.29 9.02
N ASP A 157 -17.90 15.98 7.74
CA ASP A 157 -18.98 15.90 6.74
C ASP A 157 -19.79 14.60 6.92
N HIS A 158 -21.12 14.72 7.06
CA HIS A 158 -22.01 13.56 7.17
C HIS A 158 -22.00 12.64 5.93
N PHE A 159 -21.55 13.15 4.77
CA PHE A 159 -21.49 12.37 3.52
C PHE A 159 -20.18 11.62 3.31
N VAL A 160 -19.26 11.61 4.30
CA VAL A 160 -17.98 10.88 4.24
C VAL A 160 -18.12 9.45 3.69
N PRO A 161 -19.05 8.60 4.17
CA PRO A 161 -19.16 7.22 3.67
C PRO A 161 -19.39 7.13 2.15
N TRP A 162 -20.17 8.06 1.59
CA TRP A 162 -20.47 8.07 0.16
C TRP A 162 -19.26 8.52 -0.66
N TRP A 163 -18.60 9.59 -0.22
CA TRP A 163 -17.41 10.12 -0.90
C TRP A 163 -16.22 9.16 -0.87
N VAL A 164 -15.99 8.50 0.27
CA VAL A 164 -14.93 7.50 0.44
C VAL A 164 -15.17 6.31 -0.48
N THR A 165 -16.42 5.84 -0.59
CA THR A 165 -16.78 4.71 -1.47
C THR A 165 -16.57 5.05 -2.94
N LEU A 166 -16.98 6.24 -3.39
CA LEU A 166 -16.73 6.70 -4.77
C LEU A 166 -15.23 6.81 -5.07
N ALA A 167 -14.45 7.37 -4.15
CA ALA A 167 -13.01 7.54 -4.32
C ALA A 167 -12.27 6.20 -4.37
N ARG A 168 -12.66 5.22 -3.53
CA ARG A 168 -12.11 3.85 -3.52
C ARG A 168 -12.25 3.17 -4.87
N HIS A 169 -13.42 3.24 -5.49
CA HIS A 169 -13.67 2.61 -6.79
C HIS A 169 -13.23 3.45 -8.00
N ASN A 170 -12.64 4.62 -7.75
CA ASN A 170 -12.29 5.58 -8.80
C ASN A 170 -13.45 5.92 -9.73
N LEU A 171 -14.68 5.92 -9.20
CA LEU A 171 -15.87 6.21 -10.00
C LEU A 171 -15.98 7.72 -10.21
N GLU A 172 -16.33 8.11 -11.43
CA GLU A 172 -16.53 9.52 -11.79
C GLU A 172 -17.69 10.11 -10.96
N LYS A 173 -17.41 11.20 -10.24
CA LYS A 173 -18.44 11.96 -9.50
C LYS A 173 -19.38 12.76 -10.41
N LYS A 174 -19.03 12.90 -11.68
CA LYS A 174 -19.82 13.64 -12.66
C LYS A 174 -20.61 12.63 -13.49
N HIS A 175 -21.91 12.84 -13.59
CA HIS A 175 -22.63 12.33 -14.75
C HIS A 175 -21.87 12.78 -16.00
N GLN A 176 -21.60 11.85 -16.91
CA GLN A 176 -21.23 12.23 -18.25
C GLN A 176 -22.36 13.13 -18.75
N THR A 177 -22.12 14.44 -18.82
CA THR A 177 -22.90 15.30 -19.69
C THR A 177 -22.52 14.92 -21.11
N ALA A 178 -23.02 13.76 -21.54
CA ALA A 178 -23.12 13.43 -22.93
C ALA A 178 -23.89 14.60 -23.53
N SER A 179 -23.22 15.40 -24.35
CA SER A 179 -23.89 16.40 -25.16
C SER A 179 -24.97 15.66 -25.93
N LEU A 180 -26.24 15.87 -25.56
CA LEU A 180 -27.37 15.33 -26.31
C LEU A 180 -27.14 15.74 -27.77
N PRO A 181 -27.10 14.79 -28.73
CA PRO A 181 -27.01 15.18 -30.12
C PRO A 181 -28.17 16.12 -30.41
N LYS A 182 -27.87 17.33 -30.89
CA LYS A 182 -28.89 18.28 -31.35
C LYS A 182 -29.70 17.56 -32.41
N CYS A 183 -30.90 17.11 -32.05
CA CYS A 183 -31.83 16.52 -32.99
C CYS A 183 -32.23 17.63 -33.98
N SER A 184 -31.59 17.66 -35.15
CA SER A 184 -31.99 18.57 -36.21
C SER A 184 -33.35 18.09 -36.73
N MET A 185 -34.44 18.68 -36.24
CA MET A 185 -35.74 18.60 -36.90
C MET A 185 -35.59 19.22 -38.29
N LYS A 186 -35.34 18.40 -39.31
CA LYS A 186 -35.57 18.79 -40.69
C LYS A 186 -37.07 18.87 -40.88
N VAL A 187 -37.61 20.08 -40.77
CA VAL A 187 -38.98 20.39 -41.18
C VAL A 187 -39.04 20.24 -42.70
N TRP A 188 -39.67 19.18 -43.17
CA TRP A 188 -40.01 19.05 -44.59
C TRP A 188 -41.19 19.96 -44.87
N PHE A 189 -40.92 21.14 -45.43
CA PHE A 189 -41.96 21.95 -46.06
C PHE A 189 -42.39 21.24 -47.34
N VAL A 190 -43.51 20.53 -47.28
CA VAL A 190 -44.25 20.10 -48.46
C VAL A 190 -44.92 21.35 -49.02
N LYS A 191 -44.41 21.83 -50.16
CA LYS A 191 -45.07 22.85 -50.98
C LYS A 191 -46.27 22.16 -51.66
N ILE A 192 -47.47 22.63 -51.35
CA ILE A 192 -48.68 22.43 -52.16
C ILE A 192 -48.68 23.53 -53.23
#